data_AF-A0A942I8R4-F1
#
_entry.id   AF-A0A942I8R4-F1
#
_cell.length_a   1.000
_cell.length_b   1.000
_cell.length_c   1.000
_cell.angle_alpha   90.00
_cell.angle_beta   90.00
_cell.angle_gamma   90.00
#
_symmetry.space_group_name_H-M   'P 1'
#
loop_
_entity.id
_entity.type
_entity.pdbx_description
1 polymer ?
#
loop_
_entity_poly.entity_id
_entity_poly.type
_entity_poly.pdbx_seq_one_letter_code
_entity_poly.pdbx_strand_id
1 'polypeptide(L)'
;MLSIAGLVALSALAVSVSHAVALTVCHGFSCTFKTRLEFGSADLKSIAAIMRIGASSAKAERRAISRAVQYYERKATRAIGVKDRPKGDLGGSHERGQMDCVDESTNTTSLLKLLETRGLLKHHTVERKTSRGFFADGRYPHFTAVVADRTGEKWVVDSWFEPAGGAPDIMPLTRWRTRGVWGER
;
A
#
# COMPACT_ATOMS: atom_id res chain seq x y z
N MET A 1 24.65 -65.40 11.27
CA MET A 1 23.45 -64.82 10.64
C MET A 1 23.32 -63.38 11.15
N LEU A 2 23.75 -62.40 10.37
CA LEU A 2 23.64 -60.97 10.72
C LEU A 2 22.26 -60.46 10.28
N SER A 3 21.44 -59.99 11.22
CA SER A 3 20.23 -59.23 10.90
C SER A 3 20.53 -57.74 10.99
N ILE A 4 20.47 -57.06 9.84
CA ILE A 4 20.56 -55.61 9.72
C ILE A 4 19.15 -55.05 9.93
N ALA A 5 18.92 -54.38 11.06
CA ALA A 5 17.70 -53.61 11.29
C ALA A 5 17.87 -52.23 10.61
N GLY A 6 17.23 -52.04 9.46
CA GLY A 6 17.18 -50.76 8.75
C GLY A 6 16.20 -49.80 9.41
N LEU A 7 16.71 -48.66 9.91
CA LEU A 7 15.91 -47.53 10.37
C LEU A 7 15.42 -46.74 9.14
N VAL A 8 14.13 -46.77 8.84
CA VAL A 8 13.52 -45.88 7.84
C VAL A 8 13.14 -44.57 8.52
N ALA A 9 13.93 -43.52 8.30
CA ALA A 9 13.61 -42.17 8.77
C ALA A 9 12.55 -41.53 7.85
N LEU A 10 11.31 -41.46 8.33
CA LEU A 10 10.21 -40.78 7.65
C LEU A 10 10.40 -39.26 7.80
N SER A 11 10.94 -38.61 6.79
CA SER A 11 11.07 -37.15 6.75
C SER A 11 9.71 -36.53 6.42
N ALA A 12 9.03 -35.98 7.43
CA ALA A 12 7.80 -35.22 7.25
C ALA A 12 8.12 -33.85 6.61
N LEU A 13 7.80 -33.70 5.33
CA LEU A 13 7.78 -32.39 4.66
C LEU A 13 6.61 -31.57 5.25
N ALA A 14 6.92 -30.66 6.18
CA ALA A 14 5.96 -29.67 6.64
C ALA A 14 5.62 -28.72 5.48
N VAL A 15 4.50 -28.99 4.80
CA VAL A 15 3.90 -28.03 3.87
C VAL A 15 3.42 -26.84 4.68
N SER A 16 4.23 -25.78 4.72
CA SER A 16 3.82 -24.51 5.28
C SER A 16 2.70 -23.94 4.42
N VAL A 17 1.45 -24.12 4.87
CA VAL A 17 0.29 -23.42 4.31
C VAL A 17 0.47 -21.94 4.65
N SER A 18 1.16 -21.21 3.76
CA SER A 18 1.16 -19.75 3.79
C SER A 18 -0.27 -19.30 3.61
N HIS A 19 -0.92 -18.89 4.71
CA HIS A 19 -2.30 -18.41 4.67
C HIS A 19 -2.38 -17.20 3.73
N ALA A 20 -3.25 -17.29 2.73
CA ALA A 20 -3.63 -16.14 1.93
C ALA A 20 -4.15 -15.04 2.85
N VAL A 21 -3.86 -13.78 2.53
CA VAL A 21 -4.38 -12.63 3.28
C VAL A 21 -5.20 -11.76 2.36
N ALA A 22 -6.40 -11.41 2.80
CA ALA A 22 -7.27 -10.51 2.08
C ALA A 22 -7.12 -9.08 2.60
N LEU A 23 -7.05 -8.12 1.68
CA LEU A 23 -7.28 -6.71 1.94
C LEU A 23 -8.60 -6.28 1.29
N THR A 24 -9.25 -5.28 1.86
CA THR A 24 -10.36 -4.59 1.21
C THR A 24 -9.81 -3.42 0.41
N VAL A 25 -10.27 -3.29 -0.84
CA VAL A 25 -9.98 -2.14 -1.72
C VAL A 25 -11.26 -1.31 -1.83
N CYS A 26 -11.21 -0.08 -1.34
CA CYS A 26 -12.23 0.95 -1.50
C CYS A 26 -12.14 1.57 -2.90
N HIS A 27 -13.27 1.83 -3.53
CA HIS A 27 -13.41 2.62 -4.77
C HIS A 27 -14.83 3.17 -4.90
N GLY A 28 -15.08 3.96 -5.94
CA GLY A 28 -16.36 4.62 -6.21
C GLY A 28 -16.59 5.88 -5.37
N PHE A 29 -15.51 6.47 -4.85
CA PHE A 29 -15.48 7.61 -3.94
C PHE A 29 -15.99 7.29 -2.54
N SER A 30 -15.29 7.78 -1.52
CA SER A 30 -15.67 7.63 -0.11
C SER A 30 -15.97 6.18 0.30
N CYS A 31 -15.26 5.22 -0.30
CA CYS A 31 -15.39 3.78 -0.12
C CYS A 31 -16.80 3.23 -0.40
N THR A 32 -17.48 3.80 -1.41
CA THR A 32 -18.80 3.35 -1.87
C THR A 32 -18.82 1.87 -2.21
N PHE A 33 -17.82 1.42 -2.96
CA PHE A 33 -17.63 0.02 -3.32
C PHE A 33 -16.42 -0.58 -2.61
N LYS A 34 -16.52 -1.88 -2.33
CA LYS A 34 -15.48 -2.66 -1.67
C LYS A 34 -15.19 -3.90 -2.49
N THR A 35 -13.95 -4.04 -2.94
CA THR A 35 -13.46 -5.25 -3.62
C THR A 35 -12.51 -5.98 -2.70
N ARG A 36 -12.72 -7.29 -2.55
CA ARG A 36 -11.81 -8.16 -1.80
C ARG A 36 -10.59 -8.49 -2.65
N LEU A 37 -9.40 -8.22 -2.13
CA LEU A 37 -8.12 -8.44 -2.79
C LEU A 37 -7.30 -9.49 -2.05
N GLU A 38 -7.21 -10.69 -2.63
CA GLU A 38 -6.46 -11.81 -2.06
C GLU A 38 -4.97 -11.74 -2.38
N PHE A 39 -4.13 -11.79 -1.35
CA PHE A 39 -2.68 -11.97 -1.43
C PHE A 39 -2.32 -13.43 -1.20
N GLY A 40 -1.99 -14.12 -2.29
CA GLY A 40 -1.45 -15.48 -2.22
C GLY A 40 0.02 -15.49 -1.81
N SER A 41 0.57 -16.70 -1.66
CA SER A 41 1.98 -16.89 -1.27
C SER A 41 2.96 -16.20 -2.24
N ALA A 42 2.68 -16.22 -3.55
CA ALA A 42 3.49 -15.54 -4.56
C ALA A 42 3.46 -14.01 -4.41
N ASP A 43 2.30 -13.43 -4.09
CA ASP A 43 2.18 -11.99 -3.85
C ASP A 43 2.96 -11.56 -2.61
N LEU A 44 2.82 -12.32 -1.52
CA LEU A 44 3.50 -12.06 -0.26
C LEU A 44 5.03 -12.17 -0.42
N LYS A 45 5.51 -13.16 -1.19
CA LYS A 45 6.94 -13.27 -1.54
C LYS A 45 7.41 -12.07 -2.37
N SER A 46 6.63 -11.65 -3.35
CA SER A 46 6.96 -10.52 -4.22
C SER A 46 7.08 -9.23 -3.42
N ILE A 47 6.12 -8.93 -2.55
CA ILE A 47 6.15 -7.70 -1.76
C ILE A 47 7.25 -7.73 -0.69
N ALA A 48 7.52 -8.89 -0.08
CA ALA A 48 8.63 -9.06 0.83
C ALA A 48 9.99 -8.85 0.13
N ALA A 49 10.15 -9.33 -1.11
CA ALA A 49 11.35 -9.10 -1.89
C ALA A 49 11.54 -7.61 -2.23
N ILE A 50 10.47 -6.90 -2.61
CA ILE A 50 10.50 -5.45 -2.85
C ILE A 50 11.01 -4.71 -1.61
N MET A 51 10.46 -5.05 -0.43
CA MET A 51 10.81 -4.40 0.83
C MET A 51 12.23 -4.74 1.29
N ARG A 52 12.68 -5.98 1.11
CA ARG A 52 14.04 -6.42 1.45
C ARG A 52 15.12 -5.61 0.72
N ILE A 53 14.89 -5.23 -0.54
CA ILE A 53 15.82 -4.38 -1.31
C ILE A 53 15.99 -2.99 -0.65
N GLY A 54 14.94 -2.49 0.01
CA GLY A 54 14.95 -1.18 0.69
C GLY A 54 15.42 -1.21 2.14
N ALA A 55 15.72 -2.38 2.71
CA ALA A 55 15.91 -2.53 4.16
C ALA A 55 17.19 -1.88 4.71
N SER A 56 18.10 -1.39 3.85
CA SER A 56 19.40 -0.84 4.28
C SER A 56 19.33 0.55 4.92
N SER A 57 18.27 1.34 4.66
CA SER A 57 18.12 2.69 5.23
C SER A 57 16.69 3.19 5.11
N ALA A 58 16.30 4.18 5.91
CA ALA A 58 14.99 4.84 5.79
C ALA A 58 14.73 5.39 4.38
N LYS A 59 15.73 6.03 3.76
CA LYS A 59 15.61 6.53 2.37
C LYS A 59 15.39 5.39 1.37
N ALA A 60 16.06 4.26 1.53
CA ALA A 60 15.88 3.09 0.67
C ALA A 60 14.53 2.41 0.90
N GLU A 61 14.06 2.37 2.14
CA GLU A 61 12.76 1.81 2.50
C GLU A 61 11.63 2.63 1.90
N ARG A 62 11.70 3.96 1.91
CA ARG A 62 10.71 4.82 1.22
C ARG A 62 10.63 4.52 -0.28
N ARG A 63 11.76 4.25 -0.94
CA ARG A 63 11.75 3.80 -2.34
C ARG A 63 11.11 2.42 -2.52
N ALA A 64 11.29 1.52 -1.54
CA ALA A 64 10.62 0.21 -1.57
C ALA A 64 9.12 0.31 -1.30
N ILE A 65 8.69 1.17 -0.38
CA ILE A 65 7.28 1.51 -0.16
C ILE A 65 6.63 1.98 -1.45
N SER A 66 7.25 2.91 -2.18
CA SER A 66 6.75 3.37 -3.49
C SER A 66 6.52 2.21 -4.47
N ARG A 67 7.46 1.27 -4.56
CA ARG A 67 7.32 0.08 -5.42
C ARG A 67 6.24 -0.89 -4.93
N ALA A 68 6.09 -1.02 -3.62
CA ALA A 68 5.07 -1.87 -3.00
C ALA A 68 3.65 -1.33 -3.26
N VAL A 69 3.46 -0.01 -3.15
CA VAL A 69 2.21 0.68 -3.51
C VAL A 69 1.86 0.44 -4.97
N GLN A 70 2.81 0.68 -5.88
CA GLN A 70 2.64 0.39 -7.31
C GLN A 70 2.29 -1.08 -7.60
N TYR A 71 2.90 -2.03 -6.89
CA TYR A 71 2.56 -3.45 -7.01
C TYR A 71 1.12 -3.72 -6.56
N TYR A 72 0.74 -3.20 -5.41
CA TYR A 72 -0.59 -3.34 -4.83
C TYR A 72 -1.68 -2.75 -5.72
N GLU A 73 -1.51 -1.52 -6.21
CA GLU A 73 -2.49 -0.84 -7.06
C GLU A 73 -2.68 -1.55 -8.40
N ARG A 74 -1.60 -2.04 -9.03
CA ARG A 74 -1.72 -2.89 -10.23
C ARG A 74 -2.49 -4.18 -9.95
N LYS A 75 -2.37 -4.75 -8.76
CA LYS A 75 -3.12 -5.94 -8.37
C LYS A 75 -4.59 -5.59 -8.09
N ALA A 76 -4.84 -4.48 -7.40
CA ALA A 76 -6.16 -3.97 -7.09
C ALA A 76 -6.98 -3.69 -8.35
N THR A 77 -6.40 -2.95 -9.31
CA THR A 77 -7.03 -2.65 -10.61
C THR A 77 -7.37 -3.91 -11.40
N ARG A 78 -6.48 -4.92 -11.41
CA ARG A 78 -6.81 -6.24 -12.01
C ARG A 78 -7.97 -6.95 -11.33
N ALA A 79 -8.06 -6.86 -10.00
CA ALA A 79 -9.15 -7.50 -9.25
C ALA A 79 -10.49 -6.75 -9.40
N ILE A 80 -10.44 -5.42 -9.55
CA ILE A 80 -11.62 -4.59 -9.82
C ILE A 80 -12.07 -4.74 -11.28
N GLY A 81 -11.14 -4.95 -12.20
CA GLY A 81 -11.37 -5.00 -13.65
C GLY A 81 -11.29 -3.63 -14.33
N VAL A 82 -11.01 -2.55 -13.60
CA VAL A 82 -10.95 -1.17 -14.10
C VAL A 82 -9.72 -0.49 -13.50
N LYS A 83 -9.07 0.35 -14.32
CA LYS A 83 -8.01 1.26 -13.87
C LYS A 83 -8.64 2.64 -13.67
N ASP A 84 -8.36 3.26 -12.52
CA ASP A 84 -8.82 4.61 -12.22
C ASP A 84 -8.08 5.65 -13.08
N ARG A 85 -8.71 6.83 -13.14
CA ARG A 85 -8.16 8.06 -13.71
C ARG A 85 -7.51 8.89 -12.59
N PRO A 86 -6.43 9.63 -12.89
CA PRO A 86 -5.67 10.37 -11.88
C PRO A 86 -6.51 11.50 -11.27
N LYS A 87 -6.12 11.93 -10.06
CA LYS A 87 -6.71 13.07 -9.33
C LYS A 87 -8.18 12.93 -8.98
N GLY A 88 -8.75 11.72 -8.99
CA GLY A 88 -10.15 11.52 -8.60
C GLY A 88 -11.09 12.45 -9.37
N ASP A 89 -11.13 12.28 -10.70
CA ASP A 89 -12.05 12.95 -11.62
C ASP A 89 -13.42 13.23 -10.96
N LEU A 90 -13.77 14.50 -10.75
CA LEU A 90 -14.92 14.92 -9.93
C LEU A 90 -16.27 14.38 -10.45
N GLY A 91 -16.33 14.00 -11.72
CA GLY A 91 -17.49 13.32 -12.32
C GLY A 91 -17.58 11.81 -12.05
N GLY A 92 -16.54 11.22 -11.45
CA GLY A 92 -16.39 9.78 -11.24
C GLY A 92 -16.96 9.23 -9.93
N SER A 93 -17.74 10.03 -9.19
CA SER A 93 -18.45 9.55 -8.00
C SER A 93 -19.39 8.40 -8.36
N HIS A 94 -19.43 7.34 -7.55
CA HIS A 94 -20.16 6.11 -7.82
C HIS A 94 -19.75 5.35 -9.10
N GLU A 95 -18.65 5.72 -9.76
CA GLU A 95 -18.09 4.94 -10.87
C GLU A 95 -17.23 3.80 -10.32
N ARG A 96 -17.52 2.56 -10.73
CA ARG A 96 -16.79 1.38 -10.29
C ARG A 96 -15.32 1.48 -10.71
N GLY A 97 -14.44 1.39 -9.72
CA GLY A 97 -12.99 1.39 -9.90
C GLY A 97 -12.34 2.76 -9.87
N GLN A 98 -13.11 3.84 -10.01
CA GLN A 98 -12.58 5.19 -9.84
C GLN A 98 -12.35 5.50 -8.36
N MET A 99 -11.25 6.17 -8.01
CA MET A 99 -10.87 6.43 -6.63
C MET A 99 -10.73 7.93 -6.36
N ASP A 100 -11.21 8.37 -5.19
CA ASP A 100 -10.89 9.70 -4.64
C ASP A 100 -9.72 9.61 -3.65
N CYS A 101 -9.33 10.73 -3.06
CA CYS A 101 -8.28 10.75 -2.05
C CYS A 101 -8.60 9.94 -0.78
N VAL A 102 -9.89 9.72 -0.48
CA VAL A 102 -10.32 8.94 0.69
C VAL A 102 -10.11 7.46 0.42
N ASP A 103 -10.46 6.98 -0.77
CA ASP A 103 -10.22 5.64 -1.26
C ASP A 103 -8.72 5.34 -1.29
N GLU A 104 -7.95 6.19 -1.99
CA GLU A 104 -6.50 6.06 -2.16
C GLU A 104 -5.76 5.99 -0.83
N SER A 105 -6.01 6.96 0.06
CA SER A 105 -5.38 6.99 1.38
C SER A 105 -5.77 5.79 2.25
N THR A 106 -6.99 5.28 2.13
CA THR A 106 -7.47 4.12 2.89
C THR A 106 -6.84 2.82 2.39
N ASN A 107 -6.76 2.66 1.07
CA ASN A 107 -6.16 1.52 0.40
C ASN A 107 -4.66 1.43 0.69
N THR A 108 -3.94 2.54 0.48
CA THR A 108 -2.51 2.65 0.77
C THR A 108 -2.21 2.42 2.25
N THR A 109 -3.02 2.95 3.18
CA THR A 109 -2.85 2.68 4.62
C THR A 109 -3.01 1.19 4.94
N SER A 110 -3.98 0.51 4.30
CA SER A 110 -4.21 -0.92 4.50
C SER A 110 -3.03 -1.77 4.04
N LEU A 111 -2.43 -1.42 2.90
CA LEU A 111 -1.19 -2.03 2.44
C LEU A 111 -0.04 -1.79 3.42
N LEU A 112 0.17 -0.54 3.87
CA LEU A 112 1.27 -0.21 4.78
C LEU A 112 1.14 -0.99 6.09
N LYS A 113 -0.07 -1.12 6.64
CA LYS A 113 -0.33 -1.95 7.83
C LYS A 113 -0.04 -3.43 7.60
N LEU A 114 -0.31 -3.95 6.39
CA LEU A 114 0.07 -5.32 6.03
C LEU A 114 1.59 -5.51 6.09
N LEU A 115 2.36 -4.54 5.58
CA LEU A 115 3.82 -4.55 5.61
C LEU A 115 4.35 -4.47 7.04
N GLU A 116 3.80 -3.56 7.85
CA GLU A 116 4.15 -3.39 9.26
C GLU A 116 3.88 -4.65 10.09
N THR A 117 2.67 -5.22 9.98
CA THR A 117 2.27 -6.44 10.70
C THR A 117 3.16 -7.63 10.36
N ARG A 118 3.73 -7.65 9.16
CA ARG A 118 4.68 -8.68 8.72
C ARG A 118 6.14 -8.36 9.04
N GLY A 119 6.40 -7.26 9.76
CA GLY A 119 7.75 -6.80 10.08
C GLY A 119 8.58 -6.44 8.86
N LEU A 120 7.95 -6.08 7.73
CA LEU A 120 8.63 -5.72 6.48
C LEU A 120 9.07 -4.26 6.46
N LEU A 121 8.50 -3.40 7.30
CA LEU A 121 9.02 -2.06 7.57
C LEU A 121 10.07 -2.16 8.68
N LYS A 122 11.30 -1.75 8.40
CA LYS A 122 12.45 -1.76 9.32
C LYS A 122 12.78 -0.37 9.85
N HIS A 123 12.46 0.67 9.10
CA HIS A 123 12.83 2.05 9.38
C HIS A 123 11.64 2.96 9.68
N HIS A 124 10.42 2.54 9.34
CA HIS A 124 9.21 3.31 9.58
C HIS A 124 8.11 2.50 10.28
N THR A 125 7.23 3.22 10.96
CA THR A 125 5.93 2.75 11.48
C THR A 125 4.80 3.43 10.75
N VAL A 126 3.63 2.80 10.72
CA VAL A 126 2.44 3.35 10.06
C VAL A 126 1.68 4.26 11.01
N GLU A 127 1.38 5.46 10.54
CA GLU A 127 0.66 6.47 11.30
C GLU A 127 -0.82 6.54 10.88
N ARG A 128 -1.62 7.27 11.66
CA ARG A 128 -2.96 7.65 11.22
C ARG A 128 -2.87 8.50 9.95
N LYS A 129 -3.76 8.23 8.97
CA LYS A 129 -3.94 9.09 7.80
C LYS A 129 -4.23 10.52 8.23
N THR A 130 -3.78 11.47 7.42
CA THR A 130 -3.95 12.91 7.65
C THR A 130 -4.57 13.56 6.43
N SER A 131 -5.07 14.78 6.59
CA SER A 131 -5.54 15.62 5.50
C SER A 131 -4.83 16.98 5.46
N ARG A 132 -5.02 17.68 4.33
CA ARG A 132 -4.75 19.12 4.16
C ARG A 132 -5.88 19.76 3.36
N GLY A 133 -5.91 21.08 3.40
CA GLY A 133 -6.78 21.91 2.56
C GLY A 133 -8.24 21.93 3.01
N PHE A 134 -8.90 23.03 2.73
CA PHE A 134 -10.34 23.17 2.80
C PHE A 134 -10.78 24.12 1.70
N PHE A 135 -11.96 23.93 1.09
CA PHE A 135 -12.33 24.73 -0.08
C PHE A 135 -12.20 26.26 0.10
N ALA A 136 -12.36 26.78 1.33
CA ALA A 136 -12.18 28.19 1.68
C ALA A 136 -10.73 28.72 1.60
N ASP A 137 -9.70 27.86 1.62
CA ASP A 137 -8.28 28.23 1.50
C ASP A 137 -7.71 28.02 0.08
N GLY A 138 -8.59 27.75 -0.91
CA GLY A 138 -8.21 27.51 -2.31
C GLY A 138 -7.56 26.15 -2.55
N ARG A 139 -7.58 25.25 -1.57
CA ARG A 139 -7.09 23.86 -1.71
C ARG A 139 -8.24 22.87 -1.64
N TYR A 140 -8.19 21.89 -2.53
CA TYR A 140 -9.09 20.74 -2.46
C TYR A 140 -8.81 19.94 -1.18
N PRO A 141 -9.83 19.60 -0.36
CA PRO A 141 -9.64 18.70 0.78
C PRO A 141 -9.00 17.39 0.32
N HIS A 142 -7.81 17.09 0.84
CA HIS A 142 -7.01 15.98 0.35
C HIS A 142 -6.50 15.12 1.49
N PHE A 143 -6.64 13.80 1.37
CA PHE A 143 -6.19 12.80 2.36
C PHE A 143 -4.98 12.02 1.85
N THR A 144 -4.11 11.61 2.77
CA THR A 144 -2.94 10.78 2.45
C THR A 144 -2.64 9.77 3.57
N ALA A 145 -2.06 8.63 3.18
CA ALA A 145 -1.41 7.72 4.11
C ALA A 145 -0.10 8.33 4.63
N VAL A 146 0.36 7.89 5.81
CA VAL A 146 1.53 8.43 6.49
C VAL A 146 2.35 7.31 7.13
N VAL A 147 3.67 7.42 7.02
CA VAL A 147 4.63 6.63 7.81
C VAL A 147 5.54 7.57 8.59
N ALA A 148 5.98 7.17 9.78
CA ALA A 148 6.95 7.92 10.59
C ALA A 148 8.26 7.14 10.66
N ASP A 149 9.40 7.81 10.49
CA ASP A 149 10.69 7.17 10.75
C ASP A 149 11.04 7.15 12.25
N ARG A 150 12.17 6.51 12.60
CA ARG A 150 12.61 6.36 13.98
C ARG A 150 12.93 7.67 14.71
N THR A 151 13.12 8.78 13.98
CA THR A 151 13.30 10.11 14.56
C THR A 151 11.97 10.82 14.86
N GLY A 152 10.86 10.24 14.40
CA GLY A 152 9.53 10.83 14.47
C GLY A 152 9.19 11.70 13.26
N GLU A 153 10.07 11.82 12.27
CA GLU A 153 9.76 12.56 11.04
C GLU A 153 8.68 11.82 10.26
N LYS A 154 7.61 12.54 9.92
CA LYS A 154 6.45 11.99 9.18
C LYS A 154 6.62 12.20 7.68
N TRP A 155 6.38 11.13 6.94
CA TRP A 155 6.43 11.08 5.49
C TRP A 155 5.07 10.68 4.94
N VAL A 156 4.57 11.43 3.97
CA VAL A 156 3.34 11.06 3.26
C VAL A 156 3.63 9.92 2.28
N VAL A 157 2.61 9.12 1.99
CA VAL A 157 2.57 8.17 0.88
C VAL A 157 1.26 8.42 0.14
N ASP A 158 1.33 9.31 -0.84
CA ASP A 158 0.15 9.88 -1.53
C ASP A 158 0.08 9.35 -2.97
N SER A 159 -0.84 8.41 -3.23
CA SER A 159 -1.01 7.74 -4.53
C SER A 159 -1.95 8.48 -5.50
N TRP A 160 -2.57 9.59 -5.09
CA TRP A 160 -3.70 10.19 -5.79
C TRP A 160 -3.39 10.88 -7.13
N PHE A 161 -2.17 11.37 -7.33
CA PHE A 161 -1.84 12.21 -8.48
C PHE A 161 -1.64 11.44 -9.78
N GLU A 162 -1.21 10.19 -9.69
CA GLU A 162 -0.97 9.32 -10.85
C GLU A 162 -2.14 8.34 -11.00
N PRO A 163 -2.40 7.78 -12.19
CA PRO A 163 -3.32 6.66 -12.33
C PRO A 163 -2.80 5.44 -11.55
N ALA A 164 -3.67 4.56 -11.07
CA ALA A 164 -3.30 3.41 -10.25
C ALA A 164 -2.16 2.58 -10.86
N GLY A 165 -1.18 2.27 -10.03
CA GLY A 165 0.07 1.64 -10.38
C GLY A 165 1.17 2.65 -10.75
N GLY A 166 0.88 3.95 -10.69
CA GLY A 166 1.86 5.03 -10.77
C GLY A 166 2.61 5.23 -9.46
N ALA A 167 3.72 5.98 -9.49
CA ALA A 167 4.54 6.18 -8.31
C ALA A 167 3.88 7.18 -7.35
N PRO A 168 3.63 6.81 -6.07
CA PRO A 168 3.08 7.75 -5.10
C PRO A 168 4.11 8.85 -4.77
N ASP A 169 3.59 9.99 -4.36
CA ASP A 169 4.35 11.06 -3.74
C ASP A 169 4.78 10.65 -2.33
N ILE A 170 6.11 10.59 -2.13
CA ILE A 170 6.71 10.31 -0.83
C ILE A 170 7.66 11.43 -0.44
N MET A 171 7.23 12.26 0.51
CA MET A 171 7.95 13.44 0.97
C MET A 171 7.62 13.76 2.43
N PRO A 172 8.37 14.66 3.09
CA PRO A 172 8.04 15.09 4.45
C PRO A 172 6.63 15.69 4.52
N LEU A 173 5.90 15.36 5.59
CA LEU A 173 4.52 15.82 5.79
C LEU A 173 4.43 17.35 5.83
N THR A 174 5.42 18.02 6.43
CA THR A 174 5.52 19.48 6.48
C THR A 174 5.57 20.09 5.08
N ARG A 175 6.36 19.50 4.17
CA ARG A 175 6.45 19.90 2.77
C ARG A 175 5.18 19.58 1.99
N TRP A 176 4.56 18.43 2.24
CA TRP A 176 3.31 18.08 1.57
C TRP A 176 2.19 19.06 1.97
N ARG A 177 2.12 19.51 3.22
CA ARG A 177 1.08 20.45 3.68
C ARG A 177 1.08 21.80 2.95
N THR A 178 2.17 22.21 2.31
CA THR A 178 2.24 23.48 1.58
C THR A 178 1.77 23.39 0.13
N ARG A 179 1.59 22.18 -0.41
CA ARG A 179 1.19 21.89 -1.81
C ARG A 179 -0.33 21.80 -1.99
N GLY A 180 -0.79 21.59 -3.22
CA GLY A 180 -2.21 21.30 -3.51
C GLY A 180 -3.10 22.52 -3.74
N VAL A 181 -2.52 23.71 -3.93
CA VAL A 181 -3.29 24.89 -4.36
C VAL A 181 -3.83 24.59 -5.76
N TRP A 182 -5.14 24.78 -5.97
CA TRP A 182 -5.83 24.43 -7.23
C TRP A 182 -5.69 22.96 -7.70
N GLY A 183 -5.33 22.03 -6.80
CA GLY A 183 -5.13 20.62 -7.18
C GLY A 183 -3.83 20.34 -7.95
N GLU A 184 -2.86 21.25 -7.85
CA GLU A 184 -1.50 21.06 -8.38
C GLU A 184 -0.61 20.23 -7.43
N ARG A 185 0.35 19.50 -8.00
CA ARG A 185 1.20 18.52 -7.32
C ARG A 185 2.36 19.14 -6.55
#